data_AF-A0A7V2W8F9-F1
#
_entry.id   AF-A0A7V2W8F9-F1
#
_cell.length_a   1.000
_cell.length_b   1.000
_cell.length_c   1.000
_cell.angle_alpha   90.00
_cell.angle_beta   90.00
_cell.angle_gamma   90.00
#
_symmetry.space_group_name_H-M   'P 1'
#
loop_
_entity.id
_entity.type
_entity.pdbx_description
1 polymer ?
#
loop_
_entity_poly.entity_id
_entity_poly.type
_entity_poly.pdbx_seq_one_letter_code
_entity_poly.pdbx_strand_id
1 'polypeptide(L)'
;APLICFSASGGARMQEALFSLMQMAKTSAALARLGKHGVPFISVMTDPTMGGVSASLAMLGDINVAEPNALIGFAGPRVIEQTVRETLPEGFQRAEFLLEHGAVDLIIDRRDMRDRLASLLAMMTHRPTP
;
A
#
# COMPACT_ATOMS: atom_id res chain seq x y z
N ALA A 1 7.06 2.30 18.76
CA ALA A 1 8.06 1.71 17.85
C ALA A 1 7.56 1.84 16.42
N PRO A 2 8.43 1.90 15.40
CA PRO A 2 8.01 1.96 14.01
C PRO A 2 7.05 0.84 13.63
N LEU A 3 6.16 1.12 12.67
CA LEU A 3 5.20 0.17 12.13
C LEU A 3 5.56 -0.17 10.68
N ILE A 4 5.55 -1.46 10.35
CA ILE A 4 5.57 -1.93 8.96
C ILE A 4 4.31 -2.76 8.76
N CYS A 5 3.57 -2.52 7.67
CA CYS A 5 2.40 -3.32 7.32
C CYS A 5 2.54 -3.90 5.92
N PHE A 6 2.49 -5.22 5.80
CA PHE A 6 2.37 -5.90 4.52
C PHE A 6 0.90 -6.07 4.17
N SER A 7 0.47 -5.49 3.06
CA SER A 7 -0.91 -5.55 2.57
C SER A 7 -1.03 -6.58 1.45
N ALA A 8 -2.02 -7.45 1.58
CA ALA A 8 -2.49 -8.36 0.54
C ALA A 8 -4.01 -8.50 0.72
N SER A 9 -4.80 -7.97 -0.21
CA SER A 9 -6.25 -8.01 -0.12
C SER A 9 -6.91 -7.84 -1.48
N GLY A 10 -8.00 -8.58 -1.71
CA GLY A 10 -8.91 -8.35 -2.84
C GLY A 10 -10.00 -7.30 -2.56
N GLY A 11 -10.06 -6.72 -1.36
CA GLY A 11 -11.06 -5.72 -0.98
C GLY A 11 -11.61 -5.90 0.44
N ALA A 12 -12.72 -5.20 0.73
CA ALA A 12 -13.39 -5.30 2.02
C ALA A 12 -14.24 -6.58 2.10
N ARG A 13 -14.40 -7.15 3.29
CA ARG A 13 -15.15 -8.40 3.49
C ARG A 13 -16.66 -8.13 3.48
N MET A 14 -17.30 -8.39 2.34
CA MET A 14 -18.71 -8.08 2.10
C MET A 14 -19.68 -8.70 3.12
N GLN A 15 -19.33 -9.84 3.71
CA GLN A 15 -20.14 -10.53 4.74
C GLN A 15 -20.34 -9.67 6.00
N GLU A 16 -19.46 -8.72 6.27
CA GLU A 16 -19.55 -7.80 7.40
C GLU A 16 -20.14 -6.44 7.00
N ALA A 17 -20.47 -6.25 5.71
CA ALA A 17 -21.09 -5.05 5.14
C ALA A 17 -20.48 -3.74 5.65
N LEU A 18 -21.27 -2.87 6.28
CA LEU A 18 -20.84 -1.57 6.79
C LEU A 18 -19.70 -1.69 7.81
N PHE A 19 -19.64 -2.76 8.61
CA PHE A 19 -18.52 -2.95 9.54
C PHE A 19 -17.19 -3.06 8.80
N SER A 20 -17.18 -3.75 7.66
CA SER A 20 -16.00 -3.85 6.80
C SER A 20 -15.60 -2.51 6.21
N LEU A 21 -16.56 -1.70 5.75
CA LEU A 21 -16.29 -0.34 5.27
C LEU A 21 -15.70 0.55 6.37
N MET A 22 -16.28 0.51 7.57
CA MET A 22 -15.84 1.33 8.69
C MET A 22 -14.44 0.97 9.19
N GLN A 23 -13.90 -0.21 8.84
CA GLN A 23 -12.51 -0.53 9.13
C GLN A 23 -11.55 0.46 8.47
N MET A 24 -11.85 0.93 7.26
CA MET A 24 -11.04 1.93 6.55
C MET A 24 -10.90 3.20 7.39
N ALA A 25 -12.03 3.78 7.83
CA ALA A 25 -12.03 4.98 8.65
C ALA A 25 -11.30 4.75 9.98
N LYS A 26 -11.50 3.60 10.62
CA LYS A 26 -10.85 3.25 11.89
C LYS A 26 -9.33 3.15 11.75
N THR A 27 -8.84 2.41 10.76
CA THR A 27 -7.38 2.22 10.56
C THR A 27 -6.72 3.52 10.13
N SER A 28 -7.34 4.29 9.24
CA SER A 28 -6.81 5.59 8.84
C SER A 28 -6.75 6.59 9.99
N ALA A 29 -7.77 6.62 10.87
CA ALA A 29 -7.75 7.45 12.06
C ALA A 29 -6.66 7.04 13.06
N ALA A 30 -6.39 5.74 13.19
CA ALA A 30 -5.30 5.24 14.01
C ALA A 30 -3.92 5.63 13.43
N LEU A 31 -3.74 5.52 12.11
CA LEU A 31 -2.52 5.96 11.43
C LEU A 31 -2.31 7.47 11.53
N ALA A 32 -3.37 8.28 11.43
CA ALA A 32 -3.28 9.72 11.64
C ALA A 32 -2.80 10.06 13.07
N ARG A 33 -3.21 9.28 14.08
CA ARG A 33 -2.67 9.43 15.45
C ARG A 33 -1.20 8.99 15.51
N LEU A 34 -0.83 7.92 14.83
CA LEU A 34 0.56 7.44 14.76
C LEU A 34 1.49 8.51 14.18
N GLY A 35 1.10 9.14 13.06
CA GLY A 35 1.83 10.24 12.43
C GLY A 35 1.98 11.47 13.33
N LYS A 36 0.94 11.82 14.11
CA LYS A 36 1.02 12.91 15.12
C LYS A 36 2.06 12.64 16.22
N HIS A 37 2.36 11.38 16.50
CA HIS A 37 3.40 10.99 17.46
C HIS A 37 4.79 10.87 16.81
N GLY A 38 4.93 11.18 15.52
CA GLY A 38 6.19 11.07 14.79
C GLY A 38 6.72 9.64 14.72
N VAL A 39 5.83 8.64 14.78
CA VAL A 39 6.22 7.23 14.71
C VAL A 39 6.20 6.78 13.24
N PRO A 40 7.34 6.35 12.67
CA PRO A 40 7.41 5.93 11.27
C PRO A 40 6.47 4.78 10.94
N PHE A 41 5.79 4.89 9.80
CA PHE A 41 4.97 3.87 9.20
C PHE A 41 5.38 3.61 7.75
N ILE A 42 5.83 2.39 7.46
CA ILE A 42 6.09 1.94 6.09
C ILE A 42 4.96 0.99 5.67
N SER A 43 4.28 1.34 4.57
CA SER A 43 3.30 0.47 3.94
C SER A 43 3.98 -0.34 2.84
N VAL A 44 3.84 -1.67 2.88
CA VAL A 44 4.37 -2.57 1.86
C VAL A 44 3.22 -3.28 1.15
N MET A 45 3.01 -2.97 -0.11
CA MET A 45 1.94 -3.52 -0.93
C MET A 45 2.43 -4.73 -1.72
N THR A 46 1.76 -5.85 -1.52
CA THR A 46 2.05 -7.13 -2.19
C THR A 46 0.89 -7.49 -3.11
N ASP A 47 1.12 -8.46 -4.00
CA ASP A 47 0.13 -8.84 -5.01
C ASP A 47 -0.95 -9.78 -4.44
N PRO A 48 -2.26 -9.44 -4.51
CA PRO A 48 -2.85 -8.15 -4.89
C PRO A 48 -3.14 -7.25 -3.68
N THR A 49 -3.17 -5.93 -3.86
CA THR A 49 -3.67 -4.97 -2.87
C THR A 49 -4.75 -4.06 -3.47
N MET A 50 -6.01 -4.43 -3.25
CA MET A 50 -7.15 -3.80 -3.93
C MET A 50 -8.21 -3.23 -2.97
N GLY A 51 -9.10 -2.40 -3.52
CA GLY A 51 -10.35 -1.99 -2.89
C GLY A 51 -10.16 -1.17 -1.61
N GLY A 52 -10.90 -1.52 -0.56
CA GLY A 52 -10.90 -0.76 0.68
C GLY A 52 -9.54 -0.69 1.36
N VAL A 53 -8.69 -1.71 1.21
CA VAL A 53 -7.33 -1.72 1.79
C VAL A 53 -6.42 -0.75 1.04
N SER A 54 -6.43 -0.78 -0.30
CA SER A 54 -5.65 0.16 -1.12
C SER A 54 -6.10 1.61 -0.92
N ALA A 55 -7.39 1.85 -0.71
CA ALA A 55 -7.94 3.18 -0.44
C ALA A 55 -7.91 3.59 1.05
N SER A 56 -7.20 2.85 1.91
CA SER A 56 -7.03 3.20 3.32
C SER A 56 -5.60 2.96 3.78
N LEU A 57 -5.38 2.02 4.70
CA LEU A 57 -4.10 1.84 5.39
C LEU A 57 -2.92 1.61 4.45
N ALA A 58 -3.14 1.00 3.28
CA ALA A 58 -2.04 0.62 2.39
C ALA A 58 -1.44 1.81 1.60
N MET A 59 -2.15 2.92 1.47
CA MET A 59 -1.68 4.13 0.75
C MET A 59 -1.42 5.32 1.69
N LEU A 60 -1.37 5.07 3.00
CA LEU A 60 -1.14 6.09 4.04
C LEU A 60 0.21 5.90 4.74
N GLY A 61 1.16 5.21 4.10
CA GLY A 61 2.53 5.11 4.58
C GLY A 61 3.22 6.47 4.57
N ASP A 62 4.16 6.67 5.50
CA ASP A 62 5.18 7.71 5.33
C ASP A 62 6.07 7.36 4.13
N ILE A 63 6.24 6.06 3.86
CA ILE A 63 6.83 5.50 2.64
C ILE A 63 5.93 4.36 2.17
N ASN A 64 5.50 4.42 0.91
CA ASN A 64 4.77 3.40 0.18
C ASN A 64 5.74 2.56 -0.65
N VAL A 65 5.91 1.30 -0.26
CA VAL A 65 6.74 0.31 -0.94
C VAL A 65 5.84 -0.68 -1.65
N ALA A 66 6.22 -1.14 -2.84
CA ALA A 66 5.58 -2.25 -3.53
C ALA A 66 6.57 -3.36 -3.89
N GLU A 67 6.07 -4.58 -4.07
CA GLU A 67 6.84 -5.65 -4.71
C GLU A 67 6.79 -5.55 -6.24
N PRO A 68 7.79 -6.07 -6.96
CA PRO A 68 7.81 -6.08 -8.42
C PRO A 68 6.52 -6.70 -8.99
N ASN A 69 5.95 -6.05 -10.01
CA ASN A 69 4.73 -6.48 -10.70
C ASN A 69 3.45 -6.58 -9.84
N ALA A 70 3.46 -6.12 -8.59
CA ALA A 70 2.28 -6.23 -7.72
C ALA A 70 1.07 -5.48 -8.31
N LEU A 71 -0.12 -6.11 -8.32
CA LEU A 71 -1.35 -5.47 -8.76
C LEU A 71 -1.95 -4.68 -7.59
N ILE A 72 -2.04 -3.37 -7.74
CA ILE A 72 -2.48 -2.46 -6.68
C ILE A 72 -3.46 -1.44 -7.27
N GLY A 73 -4.61 -1.25 -6.61
CA GLY A 73 -5.57 -0.25 -7.06
C GLY A 73 -6.95 -0.33 -6.42
N PHE A 74 -7.70 0.76 -6.49
CA PHE A 74 -9.01 0.84 -5.83
C PHE A 74 -10.05 -0.08 -6.49
N ALA A 75 -10.27 0.06 -7.79
CA ALA A 75 -11.18 -0.80 -8.55
C ALA A 75 -10.39 -1.87 -9.30
N GLY A 76 -10.96 -3.07 -9.44
CA GLY A 76 -10.36 -4.12 -10.26
C GLY A 76 -10.34 -3.75 -11.74
N PRO A 77 -9.32 -4.17 -12.52
CA PRO A 77 -9.15 -3.79 -13.93
C PRO A 77 -10.37 -4.13 -14.77
N ARG A 78 -10.99 -5.29 -14.52
CA ARG A 78 -12.23 -5.72 -15.19
C ARG A 78 -13.39 -4.73 -15.03
N VAL A 79 -13.56 -4.15 -13.84
CA VAL A 79 -14.64 -3.18 -13.57
C VAL A 79 -14.36 -1.88 -14.32
N ILE A 80 -13.09 -1.47 -14.39
CA ILE A 80 -12.65 -0.26 -15.08
C ILE A 80 -12.85 -0.42 -16.60
N GLU A 81 -12.40 -1.53 -17.19
CA GLU A 81 -12.59 -1.84 -18.61
C GLU A 81 -14.07 -1.81 -19.01
N GLN A 82 -14.94 -2.42 -18.20
CA GLN A 82 -16.38 -2.43 -18.46
C GLN A 82 -17.00 -1.03 -18.40
N THR A 83 -16.43 -0.13 -17.59
CA THR A 83 -16.94 1.23 -17.39
C THR A 83 -16.47 2.15 -18.52
N VAL A 84 -15.17 2.12 -18.85
CA VAL A 84 -14.55 2.99 -19.86
C VAL A 84 -14.78 2.48 -21.28
N ARG A 85 -14.99 1.16 -21.44
CA ARG A 85 -15.15 0.46 -22.74
C ARG A 85 -13.94 0.59 -23.66
N GLU A 86 -12.76 0.70 -23.07
CA GLU A 86 -11.47 0.72 -23.75
C GLU A 86 -10.55 -0.35 -23.13
N THR A 87 -9.54 -0.78 -23.89
CA THR A 87 -8.49 -1.67 -23.36
C THR A 87 -7.56 -0.86 -22.47
N LEU A 88 -7.31 -1.37 -21.26
CA LEU A 88 -6.37 -0.73 -20.35
C LEU A 88 -4.94 -0.84 -20.89
N PRO A 89 -4.08 0.17 -20.62
CA PRO A 89 -2.67 0.11 -20.99
C PRO A 89 -1.97 -1.14 -20.43
N GLU A 90 -0.93 -1.60 -21.10
CA GLU A 90 -0.06 -2.63 -20.56
C GLU A 90 0.56 -2.16 -19.24
N GLY A 91 0.61 -3.05 -18.24
CA GLY A 91 1.14 -2.71 -16.92
C GLY A 91 0.20 -1.84 -16.07
N PHE A 92 -1.02 -1.53 -16.52
CA PHE A 92 -1.98 -0.77 -15.71
C PHE A 92 -2.15 -1.39 -14.31
N GLN A 93 -2.11 -0.54 -13.27
CA GLN A 93 -2.17 -0.93 -11.85
C GLN A 93 -1.00 -1.79 -11.35
N ARG A 94 0.06 -2.01 -12.14
CA ARG A 94 1.29 -2.65 -11.64
C ARG A 94 2.10 -1.68 -10.80
N ALA A 95 2.93 -2.22 -9.92
CA ALA A 95 3.85 -1.45 -9.08
C ALA A 95 4.68 -0.45 -9.90
N GLU A 96 5.16 -0.85 -11.08
CA GLU A 96 5.95 -0.04 -12.00
C GLU A 96 5.13 1.13 -12.54
N PHE A 97 3.89 0.88 -12.97
CA PHE A 97 2.97 1.93 -13.39
C PHE A 97 2.68 2.92 -12.25
N LEU A 98 2.48 2.43 -11.03
CA LEU A 98 2.19 3.28 -9.88
C LEU A 98 3.40 4.10 -9.41
N LEU A 99 4.61 3.57 -9.57
CA LEU A 99 5.85 4.30 -9.35
C LEU A 99 5.98 5.47 -10.33
N GLU A 100 5.73 5.23 -11.62
CA GLU A 100 5.74 6.28 -12.66
C GLU A 100 4.71 7.38 -12.41
N HIS A 101 3.58 7.04 -11.76
CA HIS A 101 2.50 7.98 -11.44
C HIS A 101 2.59 8.56 -10.02
N GLY A 102 3.66 8.27 -9.27
CA GLY A 102 3.92 8.84 -7.95
C GLY A 102 3.04 8.33 -6.81
N ALA A 103 2.39 7.17 -6.98
CA ALA A 103 1.60 6.53 -5.93
C ALA A 103 2.42 5.56 -5.05
N VAL A 104 3.53 5.05 -5.59
CA VAL A 104 4.51 4.19 -4.90
C VAL A 104 5.85 4.92 -4.89
N ASP A 105 6.57 4.88 -3.77
CA ASP A 105 7.89 5.52 -3.62
C ASP A 105 9.02 4.59 -4.07
N LEU A 106 8.90 3.29 -3.79
CA LEU A 106 9.95 2.30 -4.03
C LEU A 106 9.37 0.94 -4.43
N ILE A 107 10.02 0.30 -5.40
CA ILE A 107 9.81 -1.12 -5.69
C ILE A 107 10.98 -1.91 -5.12
N ILE A 108 10.69 -2.92 -4.30
CA ILE A 108 11.71 -3.71 -3.60
C ILE A 108 11.44 -5.19 -3.80
N ASP A 109 12.43 -5.91 -4.33
CA ASP A 109 12.40 -7.37 -4.41
C ASP A 109 12.36 -7.98 -3.00
N ARG A 110 11.55 -9.02 -2.81
CA ARG A 110 11.37 -9.70 -1.51
C ARG A 110 12.70 -10.11 -0.88
N ARG A 111 13.70 -10.49 -1.68
CA ARG A 111 15.03 -10.92 -1.21
C ARG A 111 15.81 -9.79 -0.53
N ASP A 112 15.63 -8.56 -0.99
CA ASP A 112 16.31 -7.37 -0.46
C ASP A 112 15.46 -6.63 0.58
N MET A 113 14.17 -7.00 0.71
CA MET A 113 13.17 -6.29 1.49
C MET A 113 13.61 -6.06 2.95
N ARG A 114 14.14 -7.09 3.61
CA ARG A 114 14.57 -6.99 5.01
C ARG A 114 15.59 -5.86 5.19
N ASP A 115 16.64 -5.88 4.40
CA ASP A 115 17.79 -4.99 4.59
C ASP A 115 17.46 -3.56 4.12
N ARG A 116 16.66 -3.43 3.04
CA ARG A 116 16.18 -2.11 2.59
C ARG A 116 15.21 -1.48 3.59
N LEU A 117 14.23 -2.22 4.11
CA LEU A 117 13.31 -1.71 5.13
C LEU A 117 14.03 -1.33 6.42
N ALA A 118 14.99 -2.15 6.86
CA ALA A 118 15.79 -1.85 8.02
C ALA A 118 16.62 -0.56 7.84
N SER A 119 17.20 -0.37 6.65
CA SER A 119 17.93 0.85 6.29
C SER A 119 17.02 2.10 6.28
N LEU A 120 15.83 2.00 5.69
CA LEU A 120 14.85 3.09 5.70
C LEU A 120 14.44 3.47 7.11
N LEU A 121 14.11 2.49 7.95
CA LEU A 121 13.76 2.73 9.35
C LEU A 121 14.92 3.32 10.15
N ALA A 122 16.16 2.88 9.91
CA ALA A 122 17.33 3.45 10.55
C ALA A 122 17.45 4.95 10.23
N MET A 123 17.29 5.34 8.96
CA MET A 123 17.27 6.74 8.55
C MET A 123 16.14 7.54 9.20
N MET A 124 14.90 7.04 9.16
CA MET A 124 13.72 7.71 9.74
C MET A 124 13.79 7.84 11.28
N THR A 125 14.56 6.98 11.94
CA THR A 125 14.71 6.98 13.41
C THR A 125 16.06 7.50 13.88
N HIS A 126 16.88 8.05 12.98
CA HIS A 126 18.24 8.55 13.27
C HIS A 126 19.13 7.52 13.98
N ARG A 127 19.08 6.26 13.52
CA ARG A 127 19.89 5.15 14.00
C ARG A 127 20.95 4.76 12.96
N PRO A 128 22.06 4.13 13.37
CA PRO A 128 23.02 3.57 12.42
C PRO A 128 22.35 2.50 11.55
N THR A 129 22.73 2.47 10.27
CA THR A 129 22.28 1.44 9.33
C THR A 129 22.83 0.07 9.78
N PRO A 130 22.00 -0.98 9.82
CA PRO A 130 22.42 -2.33 10.19
C PRO A 130 23.29 -3.02 9.14
#